data_AF-A0AAV4Z9T5-F1
#
_entry.id   AF-A0AAV4Z9T5-F1
#
_cell.length_a   1.000
_cell.length_b   1.000
_cell.length_c   1.000
_cell.angle_alpha   90.00
_cell.angle_beta   90.00
_cell.angle_gamma   90.00
#
_symmetry.space_group_name_H-M   'P 1'
#
loop_
_entity.id
_entity.type
_entity.pdbx_description
1 polymer ?
#
loop_
_entity_poly.entity_id
_entity_poly.type
_entity_poly.pdbx_seq_one_letter_code
_entity_poly.pdbx_strand_id
1 'polypeptide(L)'
;MSREAEPTPRAAKPTPPITAAYLERVALQYLERYSASVAMLRQTLERRVAKRCRLRDEDPAAFAETVAAIVERARSSGLVDDARFTAARAATLRRRGASARGLSAKLAAKGVDRTLIAETLETERDRGEEEGTDAEEVAARAYAKRRRLGPFRRPDLRAAHRDKDLASMARAGFSYGLAKTIVDEEVNAEDGLDR
;
A
#
# COMPACT_ATOMS: atom_id res chain seq x y z
N MET A 1 -63.64 7.70 -16.93
CA MET A 1 -62.33 7.05 -16.72
C MET A 1 -61.25 8.08 -16.99
N SER A 2 -60.88 8.85 -15.98
CA SER A 2 -59.84 9.87 -16.09
C SER A 2 -58.48 9.17 -16.13
N ARG A 3 -57.76 9.27 -17.25
CA ARG A 3 -56.37 8.83 -17.34
C ARG A 3 -55.52 9.81 -16.53
N GLU A 4 -55.07 9.34 -15.38
CA GLU A 4 -54.05 9.98 -14.57
C GLU A 4 -52.77 10.07 -15.41
N ALA A 5 -52.28 11.30 -15.63
CA ALA A 5 -51.08 11.53 -16.41
C ALA A 5 -49.87 11.01 -15.64
N GLU A 6 -49.21 9.99 -16.19
CA GLU A 6 -47.94 9.46 -15.67
C GLU A 6 -46.90 10.59 -15.58
N PRO A 7 -46.16 10.72 -14.45
CA PRO A 7 -45.16 11.75 -14.30
C PRO A 7 -43.98 11.47 -15.24
N THR A 8 -43.74 12.38 -16.19
CA THR A 8 -42.61 12.31 -17.11
C THR A 8 -41.29 12.33 -16.32
N PRO A 9 -40.34 11.42 -16.58
CA PRO A 9 -39.07 11.39 -15.85
C PRO A 9 -38.32 12.70 -16.05
N ARG A 10 -37.99 13.37 -14.93
CA ARG A 10 -37.27 14.65 -14.92
C ARG A 10 -35.89 14.42 -15.56
N ALA A 11 -35.64 15.08 -16.69
CA ALA A 11 -34.37 14.95 -17.41
C ALA A 11 -33.18 15.18 -16.46
N ALA A 12 -32.26 14.22 -16.40
CA ALA A 12 -31.08 14.32 -15.55
C ALA A 12 -30.21 15.51 -15.98
N LYS A 13 -29.78 16.34 -15.02
CA LYS A 13 -28.92 17.49 -15.31
C LYS A 13 -27.61 17.00 -15.95
N PRO A 14 -27.10 17.68 -17.00
CA PRO A 14 -25.88 17.27 -17.68
C PRO A 14 -24.69 17.32 -16.73
N THR A 15 -23.78 16.36 -16.87
CA THR A 15 -22.56 16.30 -16.05
C THR A 15 -21.69 17.53 -16.33
N PRO A 16 -21.27 18.31 -15.31
CA PRO A 16 -20.43 19.50 -15.52
C PRO A 16 -19.10 19.16 -16.21
N PRO A 17 -18.52 20.10 -16.97
CA PRO A 17 -17.24 19.89 -17.67
C PRO A 17 -16.10 19.62 -16.68
N ILE A 18 -15.03 19.01 -17.18
CA ILE A 18 -13.78 18.88 -16.44
C ILE A 18 -13.03 20.21 -16.57
N THR A 19 -12.68 20.81 -15.43
CA THR A 19 -11.87 22.03 -15.36
C THR A 19 -10.67 21.79 -14.46
N ALA A 20 -9.62 22.60 -14.59
CA ALA A 20 -8.47 22.55 -13.69
C ALA A 20 -8.89 22.69 -12.22
N ALA A 21 -9.73 23.69 -11.90
CA ALA A 21 -10.26 23.90 -10.55
C ALA A 21 -11.09 22.72 -10.01
N TYR A 22 -11.76 21.96 -10.89
CA TYR A 22 -12.43 20.73 -10.50
C TYR A 22 -11.43 19.64 -10.09
N LEU A 23 -10.39 19.42 -10.90
CA LEU A 23 -9.37 18.41 -10.63
C LEU A 23 -8.51 18.79 -9.41
N GLU A 24 -8.19 20.06 -9.22
CA GLU A 24 -7.50 20.56 -8.02
C GLU A 24 -8.30 20.25 -6.75
N ARG A 25 -9.61 20.50 -6.76
CA ARG A 25 -10.48 20.16 -5.61
C ARG A 25 -10.52 18.67 -5.34
N VAL A 26 -10.55 17.85 -6.40
CA VAL A 26 -10.49 16.39 -6.25
C VAL A 26 -9.15 15.95 -5.67
N ALA A 27 -8.04 16.57 -6.09
CA ALA A 27 -6.72 16.31 -5.56
C ALA A 27 -6.66 16.66 -4.06
N LEU A 28 -7.07 17.87 -3.67
CA LEU A 28 -7.07 18.31 -2.28
C LEU A 28 -7.93 17.39 -1.39
N GLN A 29 -9.17 17.11 -1.79
CA GLN A 29 -10.05 16.20 -1.06
C GLN A 29 -9.44 14.79 -0.89
N TYR A 30 -8.70 14.32 -1.89
CA TYR A 30 -8.02 13.04 -1.81
C TYR A 30 -6.85 13.08 -0.81
N LEU A 31 -6.00 14.11 -0.89
CA LEU A 31 -4.81 14.25 -0.06
C LEU A 31 -5.12 14.59 1.40
N GLU A 32 -6.24 15.25 1.68
CA GLU A 32 -6.74 15.46 3.04
C GLU A 32 -7.05 14.14 3.76
N ARG A 33 -7.48 13.11 3.01
CA ARG A 33 -7.93 11.84 3.57
C ARG A 33 -6.87 10.75 3.55
N TYR A 34 -5.95 10.80 2.60
CA TYR A 34 -5.03 9.71 2.33
C TYR A 34 -3.58 10.19 2.22
N SER A 35 -2.68 9.48 2.91
CA SER A 35 -1.26 9.48 2.54
C SER A 35 -1.12 8.75 1.20
N ALA A 36 -0.53 9.43 0.21
CA ALA A 36 -0.46 8.96 -1.17
C ALA A 36 0.91 9.26 -1.80
N SER A 37 1.29 8.42 -2.75
CA SER A 37 2.40 8.70 -3.68
C SER A 37 1.94 9.57 -4.84
N VAL A 38 2.89 10.11 -5.59
CA VAL A 38 2.68 10.85 -6.85
C VAL A 38 1.88 10.01 -7.83
N ALA A 39 2.24 8.74 -8.00
CA ALA A 39 1.54 7.81 -8.88
C ALA A 39 0.10 7.55 -8.44
N MET A 40 -0.16 7.44 -7.13
CA MET A 40 -1.52 7.27 -6.60
C MET A 40 -2.41 8.48 -6.85
N LEU A 41 -1.88 9.69 -6.68
CA LEU A 41 -2.61 10.92 -6.99
C LEU A 41 -2.93 10.98 -8.49
N ARG A 42 -1.93 10.76 -9.35
CA ARG A 42 -2.10 10.73 -10.81
C ARG A 42 -3.21 9.76 -11.23
N GLN A 43 -3.12 8.50 -10.79
CA GLN A 43 -4.10 7.47 -11.12
C GLN A 43 -5.51 7.82 -10.59
N THR A 44 -5.61 8.55 -9.48
CA THR A 44 -6.89 9.01 -8.93
C THR A 44 -7.52 10.08 -9.81
N LEU A 45 -6.73 11.04 -10.28
CA LEU A 45 -7.18 12.09 -11.20
C LEU A 45 -7.55 11.51 -12.57
N GLU A 46 -6.72 10.64 -13.14
CA GLU A 46 -6.99 9.97 -14.42
C GLU A 46 -8.28 9.15 -14.38
N ARG A 47 -8.51 8.37 -13.32
CA ARG A 47 -9.78 7.64 -13.14
C ARG A 47 -10.98 8.58 -13.05
N ARG A 48 -10.81 9.75 -12.42
CA ARG A 48 -11.86 10.77 -12.33
C ARG A 48 -12.16 11.40 -13.69
N VAL A 49 -11.12 11.73 -14.45
CA VAL A 49 -11.21 12.23 -15.83
C VAL A 49 -11.94 11.20 -16.69
N ALA A 50 -11.42 9.97 -16.77
CA ALA A 50 -12.00 8.91 -17.59
C ALA A 50 -13.48 8.66 -17.27
N LYS A 51 -13.87 8.71 -15.98
CA LYS A 51 -15.27 8.58 -15.58
C LYS A 51 -16.15 9.72 -16.12
N ARG A 52 -15.68 10.97 -16.07
CA ARG A 52 -16.45 12.12 -16.55
C ARG A 52 -16.47 12.20 -18.08
N CYS A 53 -15.34 11.94 -18.74
CA CYS A 53 -15.22 11.88 -20.19
C CYS A 53 -16.23 10.90 -20.80
N ARG A 54 -16.38 9.69 -20.22
CA ARG A 54 -17.40 8.72 -20.65
C ARG A 54 -18.84 9.23 -20.56
N LEU A 55 -19.14 10.13 -19.62
CA LEU A 55 -20.49 10.70 -19.46
C LEU A 55 -20.75 11.89 -20.40
N ARG A 56 -19.70 12.37 -21.07
CA ARG A 56 -19.72 13.56 -21.92
C ARG A 56 -19.29 13.29 -23.36
N ASP A 57 -18.90 12.04 -23.65
CA ASP A 57 -18.33 11.62 -24.93
C ASP A 57 -17.08 12.45 -25.33
N GLU A 58 -16.23 12.74 -24.34
CA GLU A 58 -14.97 13.48 -24.51
C GLU A 58 -13.77 12.51 -24.46
N ASP A 59 -12.65 12.88 -25.08
CA ASP A 59 -11.40 12.13 -25.00
C ASP A 59 -10.64 12.43 -23.68
N PRO A 60 -10.35 11.43 -22.82
CA PRO A 60 -9.52 11.62 -21.62
C PRO A 60 -8.12 12.17 -21.90
N ALA A 61 -7.54 11.88 -23.07
CA ALA A 61 -6.18 12.33 -23.41
C ALA A 61 -6.05 13.86 -23.47
N ALA A 62 -7.14 14.56 -23.81
CA ALA A 62 -7.20 16.02 -23.81
C ALA A 62 -6.89 16.65 -22.45
N PHE A 63 -6.98 15.89 -21.36
CA PHE A 63 -6.75 16.36 -19.99
C PHE A 63 -5.42 15.91 -19.39
N ALA A 64 -4.58 15.18 -20.14
CA ALA A 64 -3.33 14.61 -19.64
C ALA A 64 -2.38 15.70 -19.08
N GLU A 65 -2.17 16.79 -19.84
CA GLU A 65 -1.34 17.92 -19.41
C GLU A 65 -1.90 18.62 -18.16
N THR A 66 -3.23 18.71 -18.05
CA THR A 66 -3.86 19.31 -16.86
C THR A 66 -3.62 18.44 -15.63
N VAL A 67 -3.73 17.11 -15.75
CA VAL A 67 -3.42 16.17 -14.67
C VAL A 67 -1.95 16.27 -14.28
N ALA A 68 -1.04 16.28 -15.26
CA ALA A 68 0.40 16.40 -15.02
C ALA A 68 0.74 17.68 -14.26
N ALA A 69 0.19 18.83 -14.68
CA ALA A 69 0.41 20.11 -14.03
C ALA A 69 -0.08 20.14 -12.57
N ILE A 70 -1.24 19.52 -12.27
CA ILE A 70 -1.78 19.45 -10.91
C ILE A 70 -0.92 18.54 -10.02
N VAL A 71 -0.50 17.39 -10.55
CA VAL A 71 0.37 16.46 -9.82
C VAL A 71 1.71 17.11 -9.51
N GLU A 72 2.30 17.82 -10.48
CA GLU A 72 3.57 18.53 -10.26
C GLU A 72 3.43 19.64 -9.23
N ARG A 73 2.34 20.41 -9.27
CA ARG A 73 2.06 21.43 -8.25
C ARG A 73 1.90 20.81 -6.86
N ALA A 74 1.22 19.67 -6.75
CA ALA A 74 1.09 18.96 -5.48
C ALA A 74 2.43 18.44 -4.95
N ARG A 75 3.32 18.00 -5.86
CA ARG A 75 4.69 17.59 -5.51
C ARG A 75 5.54 18.78 -5.06
N SER A 76 5.61 19.85 -5.85
CA SER A 76 6.45 21.01 -5.57
C SER A 76 6.02 21.81 -4.35
N SER A 77 4.73 21.74 -3.98
CA SER A 77 4.20 22.31 -2.73
C SER A 77 4.34 21.39 -1.52
N GLY A 78 4.91 20.19 -1.67
CA GLY A 78 5.10 19.23 -0.58
C GLY A 78 3.81 18.52 -0.11
N LEU A 79 2.67 18.75 -0.78
CA LEU A 79 1.42 18.03 -0.48
C LEU A 79 1.56 16.53 -0.77
N VAL A 80 2.38 16.18 -1.75
CA VAL A 80 2.78 14.80 -2.05
C VAL A 80 4.30 14.70 -2.02
N ASP A 81 4.80 13.70 -1.30
CA ASP A 81 6.22 13.42 -1.16
C ASP A 81 6.41 11.91 -1.12
N ASP A 82 7.00 11.36 -2.18
CA ASP A 82 7.21 9.93 -2.31
C ASP A 82 8.23 9.40 -1.31
N ALA A 83 9.25 10.17 -0.92
CA ALA A 83 10.24 9.74 0.06
C ALA A 83 9.58 9.60 1.43
N ARG A 84 8.85 10.64 1.87
CA ARG A 84 8.10 10.61 3.13
C ARG A 84 7.02 9.52 3.14
N PHE A 85 6.28 9.37 2.03
CA PHE A 85 5.30 8.30 1.88
C PHE A 85 5.94 6.92 2.02
N THR A 86 7.08 6.71 1.34
CA THR A 86 7.77 5.43 1.27
C THR A 86 8.34 5.03 2.63
N ALA A 87 9.04 5.94 3.32
CA ALA A 87 9.57 5.69 4.66
C ALA A 87 8.46 5.31 5.66
N ALA A 88 7.37 6.09 5.73
CA ALA A 88 6.26 5.81 6.63
C ALA A 88 5.58 4.46 6.31
N ARG A 89 5.44 4.15 5.02
CA ARG A 89 4.83 2.91 4.56
C ARG A 89 5.72 1.70 4.81
N ALA A 90 7.02 1.83 4.57
CA ALA A 90 8.03 0.81 4.83
C ALA A 90 8.03 0.41 6.31
N ALA A 91 8.15 1.39 7.22
CA ALA A 91 8.11 1.16 8.66
C ALA A 91 6.82 0.43 9.10
N THR A 92 5.67 0.83 8.55
CA THR A 92 4.38 0.16 8.82
C THR A 92 4.35 -1.28 8.32
N LEU A 93 4.93 -1.55 7.15
CA LEU A 93 4.98 -2.88 6.56
C LEU A 93 5.95 -3.79 7.31
N ARG A 94 7.11 -3.29 7.72
CA ARG A 94 8.11 -4.00 8.53
C ARG A 94 7.56 -4.41 9.88
N ARG A 95 6.91 -3.50 10.62
CA ARG A 95 6.21 -3.84 11.88
C ARG A 95 5.16 -4.94 11.72
N ARG A 96 4.56 -5.08 10.54
CA ARG A 96 3.59 -6.15 10.22
C ARG A 96 4.24 -7.45 9.72
N GLY A 97 5.56 -7.50 9.67
CA GLY A 97 6.34 -8.62 9.17
C GLY A 97 6.32 -8.77 7.65
N ALA A 98 6.51 -7.67 6.91
CA ALA A 98 6.79 -7.76 5.49
C ALA A 98 8.29 -8.03 5.27
N SER A 99 8.60 -9.08 4.50
CA SER A 99 9.94 -9.31 3.95
C SER A 99 10.40 -8.13 3.07
N ALA A 100 11.70 -8.00 2.81
CA ALA A 100 12.23 -7.01 1.88
C ALA A 100 11.56 -7.12 0.50
N ARG A 101 11.37 -8.35 0.02
CA ARG A 101 10.67 -8.64 -1.25
C ARG A 101 9.21 -8.21 -1.21
N GLY A 102 8.51 -8.55 -0.13
CA GLY A 102 7.10 -8.20 0.06
C GLY A 102 6.86 -6.70 0.26
N LEU A 103 7.81 -6.01 0.89
CA LEU A 103 7.83 -4.56 1.02
C LEU A 103 8.02 -3.90 -0.36
N SER A 104 9.03 -4.33 -1.10
CA SER A 104 9.32 -3.84 -2.45
C SER A 104 8.12 -3.97 -3.37
N ALA A 105 7.50 -5.16 -3.42
CA ALA A 105 6.33 -5.41 -4.25
C ALA A 105 5.14 -4.52 -3.88
N LYS A 106 4.92 -4.27 -2.58
CA LYS A 106 3.81 -3.40 -2.12
C LYS A 106 4.05 -1.93 -2.44
N LEU A 107 5.29 -1.45 -2.36
CA LEU A 107 5.66 -0.07 -2.72
C LEU A 107 5.60 0.13 -4.24
N ALA A 108 6.12 -0.82 -5.02
CA ALA A 108 6.04 -0.80 -6.47
C ALA A 108 4.57 -0.79 -6.95
N ALA A 109 3.68 -1.54 -6.29
CA ALA A 109 2.24 -1.48 -6.56
C ALA A 109 1.58 -0.13 -6.21
N LYS A 110 2.27 0.74 -5.48
CA LYS A 110 1.89 2.16 -5.26
C LYS A 110 2.59 3.12 -6.21
N GLY A 111 3.32 2.60 -7.20
CA GLY A 111 4.04 3.38 -8.19
C GLY A 111 5.21 4.17 -7.63
N VAL A 112 5.78 3.73 -6.50
CA VAL A 112 7.04 4.27 -5.97
C VAL A 112 8.20 3.84 -6.86
N ASP A 113 9.13 4.75 -7.13
CA ASP A 113 10.30 4.47 -7.96
C ASP A 113 11.17 3.36 -7.38
N ARG A 114 11.78 2.56 -8.26
CA ARG A 114 12.60 1.41 -7.86
C ARG A 114 13.87 1.84 -7.10
N THR A 115 14.46 2.97 -7.46
CA THR A 115 15.65 3.53 -6.79
C THR A 115 15.30 3.93 -5.37
N LEU A 116 14.20 4.66 -5.18
CA LEU A 116 13.73 5.05 -3.85
C LEU A 116 13.37 3.84 -2.98
N ILE A 117 12.81 2.77 -3.56
CA ILE A 117 12.58 1.51 -2.85
C ILE A 117 13.92 0.88 -2.40
N ALA A 118 14.93 0.88 -3.27
CA ALA A 118 16.24 0.33 -2.96
C ALA A 118 16.93 1.14 -1.84
N GLU A 119 16.94 2.46 -1.95
CA GLU A 119 17.46 3.38 -0.92
C GLU A 119 16.76 3.16 0.43
N THR A 120 15.43 3.01 0.42
CA THR A 120 14.67 2.73 1.65
C THR A 120 15.07 1.39 2.28
N LEU A 121 15.32 0.36 1.47
CA LEU A 121 15.76 -0.94 1.98
C LEU A 121 17.18 -0.91 2.54
N GLU A 122 18.05 -0.11 1.94
CA GLU A 122 19.41 0.13 2.41
C GLU A 122 19.38 0.88 3.75
N THR A 123 18.62 1.97 3.85
CA THR A 123 18.43 2.69 5.11
C THR A 123 17.90 1.80 6.24
N GLU A 124 16.94 0.91 5.95
CA GLU A 124 16.42 -0.03 6.94
C GLU A 124 17.46 -1.09 7.36
N ARG A 125 18.38 -1.45 6.47
CA ARG A 125 19.49 -2.36 6.79
C ARG A 125 20.51 -1.65 7.66
N ASP A 126 20.98 -0.48 7.25
CA ASP A 126 22.00 0.29 7.97
C ASP A 126 21.54 0.58 9.40
N ARG A 127 20.27 1.00 9.55
CA ARG A 127 19.65 1.19 10.86
C ARG A 127 19.64 -0.09 11.70
N GLY A 128 19.32 -1.22 11.10
CA GLY A 128 19.35 -2.52 11.78
C GLY A 128 20.76 -2.84 12.27
N GLU A 129 21.78 -2.64 11.42
CA GLU A 129 23.19 -2.86 11.76
C GLU A 129 23.65 -1.95 12.92
N GLU A 130 23.26 -0.67 12.93
CA GLU A 130 23.50 0.27 14.04
C GLU A 130 22.83 -0.19 15.35
N GLU A 131 21.61 -0.74 15.25
CA GLU A 131 20.86 -1.27 16.39
C GLU A 131 21.28 -2.70 16.79
N GLY A 132 22.22 -3.31 16.07
CA GLY A 132 22.68 -4.69 16.31
C GLY A 132 21.63 -5.76 15.96
N THR A 133 20.71 -5.47 15.04
CA THR A 133 19.59 -6.34 14.64
C THR A 133 19.56 -6.58 13.13
N ASP A 134 19.04 -7.74 12.70
CA ASP A 134 18.73 -7.99 11.29
C ASP A 134 17.26 -7.62 11.01
N ALA A 135 17.05 -6.57 10.21
CA ALA A 135 15.71 -6.07 9.85
C ALA A 135 14.83 -7.13 9.15
N GLU A 136 15.42 -8.06 8.40
CA GLU A 136 14.71 -9.17 7.77
C GLU A 136 14.31 -10.23 8.81
N GLU A 137 15.17 -10.54 9.77
CA GLU A 137 14.87 -11.43 10.89
C GLU A 137 13.76 -10.87 11.79
N VAL A 138 13.85 -9.60 12.17
CA VAL A 138 12.82 -8.90 12.96
C VAL A 138 11.47 -8.96 12.24
N ALA A 139 11.44 -8.70 10.93
CA ALA A 139 10.23 -8.82 10.14
C ALA A 139 9.71 -10.27 10.06
N ALA A 140 10.59 -11.25 9.94
CA ALA A 140 10.23 -12.67 9.90
C ALA A 140 9.58 -13.13 11.23
N ARG A 141 10.15 -12.74 12.37
CA ARG A 141 9.58 -12.99 13.71
C ARG A 141 8.23 -12.32 13.88
N ALA A 142 8.10 -11.05 13.51
CA ALA A 142 6.83 -10.33 13.55
C ALA A 142 5.75 -10.99 12.67
N TYR A 143 6.13 -11.50 11.50
CA TYR A 143 5.23 -12.25 10.63
C TYR A 143 4.78 -13.57 11.28
N ALA A 144 5.73 -14.36 11.79
CA ALA A 144 5.46 -15.63 12.44
C ALA A 144 4.56 -15.47 13.66
N LYS A 145 4.83 -14.47 14.53
CA LYS A 145 4.01 -14.13 15.69
C LYS A 145 2.58 -13.76 15.29
N ARG A 146 2.43 -12.83 14.35
CA ARG A 146 1.11 -12.39 13.84
C ARG A 146 0.30 -13.52 13.21
N ARG A 147 0.97 -14.49 12.59
CA ARG A 147 0.34 -15.62 11.89
C ARG A 147 0.27 -16.90 12.72
N ARG A 148 0.77 -16.88 13.96
CA ARG A 148 0.86 -18.04 14.87
C ARG A 148 1.52 -19.24 14.19
N LEU A 149 2.71 -19.01 13.64
CA LEU A 149 3.53 -20.02 12.95
C LEU A 149 4.64 -20.51 13.87
N GLY A 150 5.09 -21.75 13.65
CA GLY A 150 6.25 -22.33 14.31
C GLY A 150 6.19 -22.15 15.83
N PRO A 151 7.12 -21.41 16.44
CA PRO A 151 7.19 -21.26 17.89
C PRO A 151 5.95 -20.62 18.53
N PHE A 152 5.23 -19.78 17.76
CA PHE A 152 4.01 -19.09 18.22
C PHE A 152 2.73 -19.93 18.03
N ARG A 153 2.88 -21.16 17.51
CA ARG A 153 1.81 -22.17 17.43
C ARG A 153 1.81 -23.01 18.70
N ARG A 154 0.64 -23.56 19.05
CA ARG A 154 0.53 -24.52 20.15
C ARG A 154 1.54 -25.68 19.97
N PRO A 155 2.29 -26.07 21.02
CA PRO A 155 3.35 -27.07 20.93
C PRO A 155 2.93 -28.41 20.29
N ASP A 156 1.75 -28.90 20.64
CA ASP A 156 1.17 -30.16 20.14
C ASP A 156 0.90 -30.15 18.62
N LEU A 157 0.78 -28.97 18.01
CA LEU A 157 0.49 -28.82 16.58
C LEU A 157 1.72 -28.43 15.75
N ARG A 158 2.87 -28.16 16.36
CA ARG A 158 4.05 -27.63 15.64
C ARG A 158 4.55 -28.60 14.57
N ALA A 159 4.80 -29.86 14.94
CA ALA A 159 5.35 -30.86 14.02
C ALA A 159 4.44 -31.07 12.79
N ALA A 160 3.13 -31.22 13.01
CA ALA A 160 2.16 -31.45 11.93
C ALA A 160 1.99 -30.24 10.99
N HIS A 161 2.33 -29.03 11.44
CA HIS A 161 2.17 -27.79 10.66
C HIS A 161 3.46 -27.21 10.12
N ARG A 162 4.62 -27.81 10.43
CA ARG A 162 5.94 -27.28 10.09
C ARG A 162 6.06 -26.89 8.61
N ASP A 163 5.74 -27.81 7.70
CA ASP A 163 5.87 -27.56 6.26
C ASP A 163 4.89 -26.49 5.76
N LYS A 164 3.69 -26.42 6.36
CA LYS A 164 2.70 -25.38 6.06
C LYS A 164 3.17 -24.01 6.53
N ASP A 165 3.84 -23.96 7.67
CA ASP A 165 4.40 -22.74 8.26
C ASP A 165 5.57 -22.23 7.41
N LEU A 166 6.49 -23.12 7.01
CA LEU A 166 7.57 -22.82 6.05
C LEU A 166 7.01 -22.31 4.71
N ALA A 167 6.01 -22.99 4.15
CA ALA A 167 5.34 -22.56 2.92
C ALA A 167 4.62 -21.21 3.07
N SER A 168 4.14 -20.86 4.26
CA SER A 168 3.56 -19.55 4.53
C SER A 168 4.62 -18.45 4.52
N MET A 169 5.78 -18.68 5.12
CA MET A 169 6.89 -17.72 5.14
C MET A 169 7.53 -17.55 3.76
N ALA A 170 7.72 -18.63 3.01
CA ALA A 170 8.22 -18.58 1.63
C ALA A 170 7.30 -17.73 0.72
N ARG A 171 5.98 -17.93 0.80
CA ARG A 171 5.01 -17.10 0.07
C ARG A 171 4.97 -15.64 0.53
N ALA A 172 5.34 -15.37 1.77
CA ALA A 172 5.51 -14.02 2.28
C ALA A 172 6.82 -13.36 1.79
N GLY A 173 7.70 -14.11 1.13
CA GLY A 173 8.93 -13.62 0.49
C GLY A 173 10.19 -13.76 1.34
N PHE A 174 10.14 -14.49 2.46
CA PHE A 174 11.34 -14.79 3.26
C PHE A 174 12.17 -15.91 2.62
N SER A 175 13.48 -15.89 2.82
CA SER A 175 14.37 -16.97 2.39
C SER A 175 14.05 -18.26 3.14
N TYR A 176 14.31 -19.41 2.50
CA TYR A 176 14.08 -20.70 3.15
C TYR A 176 14.92 -20.87 4.42
N GLY A 177 16.19 -20.44 4.39
CA GLY A 177 17.07 -20.51 5.55
C GLY A 177 16.50 -19.76 6.75
N LEU A 178 16.12 -18.50 6.56
CA LEU A 178 15.52 -17.69 7.62
C LEU A 178 14.17 -18.26 8.09
N ALA A 179 13.32 -18.70 7.16
CA ALA A 179 12.04 -19.32 7.51
C ALA A 179 12.24 -20.57 8.37
N LYS A 180 13.22 -21.41 8.03
CA LYS A 180 13.57 -22.61 8.82
C LYS A 180 14.05 -22.21 10.21
N THR A 181 14.98 -21.26 10.32
CA THR A 181 15.49 -20.76 11.60
C THR A 181 14.35 -20.30 12.50
N ILE A 182 13.44 -19.46 11.99
CA ILE A 182 12.31 -18.94 12.77
C ILE A 182 11.27 -20.01 13.10
N VAL A 183 10.95 -20.93 12.19
CA VAL A 183 9.91 -21.95 12.43
C VAL A 183 10.37 -23.01 13.42
N ASP A 184 11.66 -23.37 13.38
CA ASP A 184 12.24 -24.42 14.21
C ASP A 184 12.75 -23.90 15.57
N GLU A 185 12.62 -22.60 15.83
CA GLU A 185 13.04 -21.99 17.09
C GLU A 185 12.20 -22.47 18.30
N GLU A 186 12.83 -22.52 19.47
CA GLU A 186 12.13 -22.70 20.73
C GLU A 186 11.87 -21.33 21.36
N VAL A 187 10.61 -20.89 21.41
CA VAL A 187 10.27 -19.69 22.17
C VAL A 187 10.29 -20.03 23.65
N ASN A 188 11.21 -19.41 24.39
CA ASN A 188 11.19 -19.37 25.84
C ASN A 188 9.88 -18.70 26.30
N ALA A 189 9.25 -19.25 27.34
CA ALA A 189 7.88 -18.91 27.77
C ALA A 189 7.65 -17.45 28.20
N GLU A 190 8.69 -16.59 28.19
CA GLU A 190 8.63 -15.21 28.70
C GLU A 190 8.10 -14.19 27.66
N ASP A 191 8.18 -14.48 26.35
CA ASP A 191 7.71 -13.56 25.28
C ASP A 191 6.19 -13.54 25.05
N GLY A 192 5.45 -14.32 25.86
CA GLY A 192 4.00 -14.50 25.77
C GLY A 192 3.17 -13.64 26.73
N LEU A 193 3.80 -12.76 27.51
CA LEU A 193 3.14 -12.05 28.63
C LEU A 193 2.66 -10.63 28.35
N ASP A 194 2.75 -10.11 27.12
CA ASP A 194 2.02 -8.89 26.77
C ASP A 194 0.64 -9.24 26.19
N ARG A 195 -0.36 -9.18 27.09
CA ARG A 195 -1.80 -9.27 26.80
C ARG A 195 -2.34 -7.96 26.23
#